data_AF-N6UJF3-F1
#
_entry.id   AF-N6UJF3-F1
#
_cell.length_a   1.000
_cell.length_b   1.000
_cell.length_c   1.000
_cell.angle_alpha   90.00
_cell.angle_beta   90.00
_cell.angle_gamma   90.00
#
_symmetry.space_group_name_H-M   'P 1'
#
loop_
_entity.id
_entity.type
_entity.pdbx_description
1 polymer ?
#
loop_
_entity_poly.entity_id
_entity_poly.type
_entity_poly.pdbx_seq_one_letter_code
_entity_poly.pdbx_strand_id
1 'polypeptide(L)' 'MKIYLVVVIISLWVGDLVQMQEACADIKCSSPHQICRGSNPCYNKCSSQFCPAYLEYACFCESGYCSDDNGDCVIRRNK' A
#
# COMPACT_ATOMS: atom_id res chain seq x y z
N MET A 1 0.25 27.39 -28.33
CA MET A 1 0.45 27.36 -26.86
C MET A 1 -0.45 26.35 -26.12
N LYS A 2 -1.71 26.13 -26.50
CA LYS A 2 -2.60 25.17 -25.81
C LYS A 2 -2.15 23.70 -25.84
N ILE A 3 -1.49 23.25 -26.92
CA ILE A 3 -1.09 21.85 -27.11
C ILE A 3 0.06 21.44 -26.16
N TYR A 4 1.05 22.31 -25.96
CA TYR A 4 2.17 22.04 -25.05
C TYR A 4 1.71 21.86 -23.60
N LEU A 5 0.69 22.62 -23.18
CA LEU A 5 0.13 22.51 -21.83
C LEU A 5 -0.52 21.14 -21.59
N VAL A 6 -1.22 20.61 -22.60
CA VAL A 6 -1.88 19.29 -22.53
C VAL A 6 -0.84 18.16 -22.44
N VAL A 7 0.24 18.23 -23.23
CA VAL A 7 1.30 17.22 -23.20
C VAL A 7 2.00 17.19 -21.85
N VAL A 8 2.34 18.36 -21.28
CA VAL A 8 2.98 18.46 -19.95
C VAL A 8 2.11 17.89 -18.85
N ILE A 9 0.79 18.14 -18.88
CA ILE A 9 -0.15 17.59 -17.90
C ILE A 9 -0.21 16.06 -18.03
N ILE A 10 -0.32 15.50 -19.23
CA ILE A 10 -0.34 14.04 -19.41
C ILE A 10 0.97 13.40 -18.91
N SER A 11 2.12 14.02 -19.17
CA SER A 11 3.42 13.51 -18.70
C SER A 11 3.55 13.47 -17.17
N LEU A 12 2.99 14.47 -16.47
CA LEU A 12 3.02 14.52 -15.00
C LEU A 12 2.15 13.42 -14.38
N TRP A 13 0.97 13.16 -14.95
CA TRP A 13 0.04 12.15 -14.43
C TRP A 13 0.54 10.72 -14.66
N VAL A 14 1.30 10.48 -15.74
CA VAL A 14 1.96 9.20 -15.96
C VAL A 14 3.11 8.99 -14.97
N GLY A 15 3.85 10.04 -14.61
CA GLY A 15 4.95 9.96 -13.62
C GLY A 15 4.50 9.47 -12.25
N ASP A 16 3.37 9.99 -11.74
CA ASP A 16 2.83 9.59 -10.43
C ASP A 16 2.28 8.16 -10.41
N LEU A 17 1.70 7.70 -11.53
CA LEU A 17 1.23 6.31 -11.68
C LEU A 17 2.41 5.31 -11.78
N VAL A 18 3.51 5.71 -12.43
CA VAL A 18 4.70 4.87 -12.59
C VAL A 18 5.43 4.67 -11.26
N GLN A 19 5.54 5.69 -10.41
CA GLN A 19 6.25 5.58 -9.12
C GLN A 19 5.64 4.54 -8.16
N MET A 20 4.32 4.32 -8.22
CA MET A 20 3.67 3.30 -7.39
C MET A 20 3.91 1.86 -7.88
N GLN A 21 4.16 1.68 -9.18
CA GLN A 21 4.41 0.37 -9.76
C GLN A 21 5.82 -0.13 -9.45
N GLU A 22 6.81 0.76 -9.41
CA GLU A 22 8.22 0.41 -9.12
C GLU A 22 8.40 -0.16 -7.71
N ALA A 23 7.79 0.43 -6.68
CA ALA A 23 8.02 0.04 -5.29
C ALA A 23 7.49 -1.37 -4.95
N CYS A 24 6.52 -1.87 -5.71
CA CYS A 24 5.94 -3.20 -5.54
C CYS A 24 6.30 -4.17 -6.67
N ALA A 25 7.09 -3.75 -7.67
CA ALA A 25 7.42 -4.58 -8.83
C ALA A 25 8.14 -5.89 -8.45
N ASP A 26 9.03 -5.82 -7.46
CA ASP A 26 9.84 -6.95 -7.01
C ASP A 26 9.32 -7.62 -5.72
N ILE A 27 8.21 -7.13 -5.16
CA ILE A 27 7.67 -7.65 -3.88
C ILE A 27 6.64 -8.74 -4.16
N LYS A 28 6.98 -9.99 -3.82
CA LYS A 28 6.06 -11.13 -3.89
C LYS A 28 5.52 -11.49 -2.51
N CYS A 29 4.24 -11.23 -2.29
CA CYS A 29 3.56 -11.62 -1.05
C CYS A 29 3.24 -13.12 -1.07
N SER A 30 3.49 -13.79 0.06
CA SER A 30 3.39 -15.25 0.15
C SER A 30 2.13 -15.72 0.89
N SER A 31 1.56 -14.88 1.76
CA SER A 31 0.37 -15.23 2.52
C SER A 31 -0.91 -14.84 1.77
N PRO A 32 -2.01 -15.60 1.94
CA PRO A 32 -3.32 -15.22 1.42
C PRO A 32 -3.76 -13.87 2.01
N HIS A 33 -4.52 -13.11 1.22
CA HIS A 33 -5.02 -11.78 1.57
C HIS A 33 -3.93 -10.71 1.81
N GLN A 34 -2.69 -10.95 1.39
CA GLN A 34 -1.65 -9.92 1.36
C GLN A 34 -1.54 -9.28 -0.03
N ILE A 35 -1.37 -7.96 -0.04
CA ILE A 35 -1.09 -7.15 -1.21
C ILE A 35 0.11 -6.26 -0.93
N CYS A 36 0.95 -6.02 -1.93
CA CYS A 36 1.98 -5.00 -1.80
C CYS A 36 1.32 -3.62 -1.92
N ARG A 37 1.57 -2.75 -0.93
CA ARG A 37 1.12 -1.35 -0.95
C ARG A 37 2.00 -0.49 -0.06
N GLY A 38 1.97 0.82 -0.27
CA GLY A 38 2.51 1.78 0.69
C GLY A 38 1.58 1.88 1.90
N SER A 39 2.03 1.47 3.09
CA SER A 39 1.26 1.64 4.33
C SER A 39 2.18 1.76 5.55
N ASN A 40 1.60 2.12 6.69
CA ASN A 40 2.32 1.98 7.95
C ASN A 40 2.13 0.54 8.47
N PRO A 41 3.19 -0.19 8.80
CA PRO A 41 3.08 -1.56 9.33
C PRO A 41 2.22 -1.67 10.59
N CYS A 42 2.15 -0.61 11.39
CA CYS A 42 1.29 -0.57 12.55
C CYS A 42 -0.20 -0.64 12.18
N TYR A 43 -0.66 -0.01 11.08
CA TYR A 43 -2.06 -0.11 10.65
C TYR A 43 -2.45 -1.49 10.13
N ASN A 44 -1.46 -2.32 9.79
CA ASN A 44 -1.69 -3.69 9.34
C ASN A 44 -2.13 -4.61 10.48
N LYS A 45 -1.71 -4.36 11.73
CA LYS A 45 -2.01 -5.25 12.85
C LYS A 45 -3.46 -5.13 13.32
N CYS A 46 -4.03 -6.24 13.79
CA CYS A 46 -5.39 -6.25 14.35
C CYS A 46 -5.51 -5.45 15.65
N SER A 47 -4.42 -5.39 16.43
CA SER A 47 -4.32 -4.61 17.67
C SER A 47 -3.12 -3.67 17.58
N SER A 48 -3.38 -2.40 17.30
CA SER A 48 -2.38 -1.34 17.29
C SER A 48 -2.88 -0.15 18.09
N GLN A 49 -2.13 0.21 19.14
CA GLN A 49 -2.52 1.29 20.06
C GLN A 49 -1.96 2.65 19.63
N PHE A 50 -0.77 2.66 19.01
CA PHE A 50 -0.11 3.89 18.58
C PHE A 50 0.74 3.64 17.35
N CYS A 51 0.46 4.36 16.26
CA CYS A 51 1.17 4.20 15.00
C CYS A 51 1.95 5.48 14.65
N PRO A 52 3.27 5.42 14.51
CA PRO A 52 4.05 6.55 14.00
C PRO A 52 3.64 6.87 12.55
N ALA A 53 3.78 8.13 12.13
CA ALA A 53 3.45 8.55 10.79
C ALA A 53 4.65 8.35 9.84
N TYR A 54 4.86 7.12 9.38
CA TYR A 54 5.79 6.82 8.27
C TYR A 54 5.15 5.88 7.24
N LEU A 55 5.71 5.87 6.04
CA LEU A 55 5.25 5.05 4.93
C LEU A 55 6.32 4.01 4.59
N GLU A 56 5.90 2.77 4.42
CA GLU A 56 6.75 1.67 3.95
C GLU A 56 6.02 0.91 2.85
N TYR A 57 6.74 0.46 1.82
CA TYR A 57 6.19 -0.39 0.76
C TYR A 57 6.55 -1.83 1.06
N ALA A 58 5.55 -2.62 1.43
CA ALA A 58 5.71 -4.01 1.82
C ALA A 58 4.40 -4.77 1.59
N CYS A 59 4.41 -6.07 1.92
CA CYS A 59 3.21 -6.89 1.95
C CYS A 59 2.37 -6.56 3.18
N PHE A 60 1.17 -6.05 2.94
CA PHE A 60 0.18 -5.76 3.97
C PHE A 60 -1.11 -6.50 3.67
N CYS A 61 -1.90 -6.76 4.70
CA CYS A 61 -3.23 -7.32 4.54
C CYS A 61 -4.12 -6.38 3.74
N GLU A 62 -4.92 -6.97 2.86
CA GLU A 62 -5.90 -6.26 2.05
C GLU A 62 -7.01 -5.64 2.93
N SER A 63 -7.80 -4.75 2.34
CA SER A 63 -8.89 -4.08 3.04
C SER A 63 -9.87 -5.10 3.63
N GLY A 64 -10.23 -4.92 4.91
CA GLY A 64 -11.08 -5.86 5.65
C GLY A 64 -10.32 -6.93 6.42
N TYR A 65 -9.01 -7.05 6.20
CA TYR A 65 -8.12 -7.95 6.94
C TYR A 65 -7.10 -7.18 7.78
N CYS A 66 -6.54 -7.85 8.77
CA CYS A 66 -5.44 -7.37 9.59
C CYS A 66 -4.52 -8.53 9.96
N SER A 67 -3.25 -8.25 10.18
CA SER A 67 -2.26 -9.22 10.65
C SER A 67 -2.51 -9.54 12.11
N ASP A 68 -2.62 -10.83 12.42
CA ASP A 68 -2.51 -11.34 13.77
C ASP A 68 -1.05 -11.40 14.24
N ASP A 69 -0.82 -11.96 15.43
CA ASP A 69 0.52 -12.10 16.02
C ASP A 69 1.39 -13.16 15.32
N ASN A 70 0.80 -14.04 14.51
CA ASN A 70 1.52 -15.03 13.69
C ASN A 70 1.93 -14.46 12.32
N GLY A 71 1.45 -13.25 11.97
CA GLY A 71 1.68 -12.64 10.66
C GLY A 71 0.63 -13.02 9.62
N ASP A 72 -0.45 -13.70 10.02
CA ASP A 72 -1.53 -14.13 9.15
C ASP A 72 -2.60 -13.05 9.02
N CYS A 73 -3.09 -12.85 7.80
CA CYS A 73 -4.17 -11.91 7.53
C CYS A 73 -5.52 -12.53 7.90
N VAL A 74 -6.10 -12.07 8.99
CA VAL A 74 -7.42 -12.48 9.48
C VAL A 74 -8.44 -11.37 9.30
N ILE A 75 -9.73 -11.73 9.23
CA ILE A 75 -10.82 -10.75 9.11
C ILE A 75 -10.76 -9.78 10.29
N ARG A 76 -10.71 -8.48 9.98
CA ARG A 76 -10.71 -7.42 10.97
C ARG A 76 -12.07 -7.40 11.67
N ARG A 77 -12.10 -7.92 12.90
CA ARG A 77 -13.30 -7.83 13.74
C ARG A 77 -13.39 -6.40 14.26
N ASN A 78 -14.23 -5.58 13.63
CA ASN A 78 -14.64 -4.31 14.23
C ASN A 78 -15.36 -4.65 15.54
N LYS A 79 -14.81 -4.16 16.65
CA LYS A 79 -15.41 -4.29 17.98
C LYS A 79 -16.29 -3.08 18.24
#